data_AF-A0A7V7MK78-F1
#
_entry.id   AF-A0A7V7MK78-F1
#
_cell.length_a   1.000
_cell.length_b   1.000
_cell.length_c   1.000
_cell.angle_alpha   90.00
_cell.angle_beta   90.00
_cell.angle_gamma   90.00
#
_symmetry.space_group_name_H-M   'P 1'
#
loop_
_entity.id
_entity.type
_entity.pdbx_description
1 polymer ?
#
loop_
_entity_poly.entity_id
_entity_poly.type
_entity_poly.pdbx_seq_one_letter_code
_entity_poly.pdbx_strand_id
1 'polypeptide(L)'
;MRKENSRMHWLAWIVVALAFIEGGWLAFDGGRALIVGDYVTPSSGPFAGQLGPWSKVVSAVGIEPRSTLMKSIHLALGIAWLGAMVCFVLQLPWAWTAMLVCAVLGLWYLPFGTVLSITQIVLLLLPSLRGSGP
;
A
#
# COMPACT_ATOMS: atom_id res chain seq x y z
N MET A 1 16.35 35.32 9.26
CA MET A 1 15.57 34.50 8.32
C MET A 1 16.37 33.22 8.03
N ARG A 2 16.16 32.16 8.83
CA ARG A 2 16.83 30.87 8.61
C ARG A 2 16.08 30.17 7.49
N LYS A 3 16.71 29.99 6.32
CA LYS A 3 16.26 28.96 5.37
C LYS A 3 16.52 27.63 6.04
N GLU A 4 15.55 27.15 6.79
CA GLU A 4 15.51 25.77 7.25
C GLU A 4 15.39 24.95 5.96
N ASN A 5 16.45 24.22 5.62
CA ASN A 5 16.36 23.23 4.55
C ASN A 5 15.34 22.20 5.02
N SER A 6 14.10 22.30 4.56
CA SER A 6 13.03 21.31 4.73
C SER A 6 13.35 20.04 3.93
N ARG A 7 14.55 19.49 4.15
CA ARG A 7 14.99 18.26 3.52
C ARG A 7 14.34 17.15 4.30
N MET A 8 13.31 16.55 3.72
CA MET A 8 12.76 15.29 4.23
C MET A 8 13.91 14.33 4.51
N HIS A 9 13.89 13.72 5.70
CA HIS A 9 14.89 12.72 6.07
C HIS A 9 14.92 11.65 4.97
N TRP A 10 16.10 11.17 4.59
CA TRP A 10 16.21 10.22 3.46
C TRP A 10 15.35 8.96 3.64
N LEU A 11 15.13 8.53 4.90
CA LEU A 11 14.19 7.45 5.24
C LEU A 11 12.73 7.75 4.83
N ALA A 12 12.31 9.01 4.85
CA ALA A 12 10.97 9.41 4.41
C ALA A 12 10.79 9.14 2.91
N TRP A 13 11.84 9.30 2.11
CA TRP A 13 11.78 8.96 0.68
C TRP A 13 11.69 7.45 0.45
N ILE A 14 12.27 6.64 1.34
CA ILE A 14 12.06 5.18 1.30
C ILE A 14 10.61 4.86 1.62
N VAL A 15 10.03 5.47 2.65
CA VAL A 15 8.60 5.33 2.98
C VAL A 15 7.70 5.71 1.79
N VAL A 16 8.02 6.82 1.11
CA VAL A 16 7.30 7.24 -0.11
C VAL A 16 7.43 6.21 -1.23
N ALA A 17 8.64 5.67 -1.46
CA ALA A 17 8.85 4.64 -2.47
C ALA A 17 8.09 3.35 -2.17
N LEU A 18 8.08 2.91 -0.90
CA LEU A 18 7.32 1.73 -0.46
C LEU A 18 5.82 1.93 -0.69
N ALA A 19 5.27 3.08 -0.27
CA ALA A 19 3.87 3.42 -0.47
C ALA A 19 3.50 3.53 -1.96
N PHE A 20 4.38 4.07 -2.78
CA PHE A 20 4.18 4.15 -4.22
C PHE A 20 4.11 2.76 -4.85
N ILE A 21 5.04 1.86 -4.48
CA ILE A 21 5.08 0.50 -5.01
C ILE A 21 3.84 -0.29 -4.58
N GLU A 22 3.51 -0.31 -3.29
CA GLU A 22 2.35 -1.06 -2.79
C GLU A 22 1.02 -0.44 -3.21
N GLY A 23 0.83 0.85 -2.92
CA GLY A 23 -0.40 1.55 -3.25
C GLY A 23 -0.63 1.63 -4.76
N GLY A 24 0.44 1.86 -5.52
CA GLY A 24 0.42 1.84 -6.99
C GLY A 24 0.05 0.47 -7.54
N TRP A 25 0.63 -0.62 -7.02
CA TRP A 25 0.30 -1.96 -7.45
C TRP A 25 -1.15 -2.35 -7.12
N LEU A 26 -1.63 -2.05 -5.90
CA LEU A 26 -3.02 -2.30 -5.51
C LEU A 26 -4.02 -1.52 -6.37
N ALA A 27 -3.73 -0.23 -6.65
CA ALA A 27 -4.58 0.60 -7.49
C ALA A 27 -4.60 0.09 -8.93
N PHE A 28 -3.43 -0.22 -9.50
CA PHE A 28 -3.30 -0.75 -10.85
C PHE A 28 -4.01 -2.10 -11.01
N ASP A 29 -3.70 -3.07 -10.14
CA ASP A 29 -4.19 -4.43 -10.27
C ASP A 29 -5.69 -4.52 -9.94
N GLY A 30 -6.16 -3.82 -8.91
CA GLY A 30 -7.58 -3.70 -8.60
C GLY A 30 -8.38 -3.00 -9.70
N GLY A 31 -7.86 -1.89 -10.23
CA GLY A 31 -8.47 -1.16 -11.35
C GLY A 31 -8.53 -2.00 -12.62
N ARG A 32 -7.41 -2.65 -12.98
CA ARG A 32 -7.36 -3.61 -14.08
C ARG A 32 -8.38 -4.73 -13.88
N ALA A 33 -8.49 -5.30 -12.68
CA ALA A 33 -9.41 -6.40 -12.40
C ALA A 33 -10.89 -6.01 -12.51
N LEU A 34 -11.23 -4.75 -12.26
CA LEU A 34 -12.56 -4.21 -12.51
C LEU A 34 -12.84 -3.99 -14.01
N ILE A 35 -11.84 -3.56 -14.78
CA ILE A 35 -11.99 -3.23 -16.21
C ILE A 35 -11.90 -4.49 -17.10
N VAL A 36 -10.88 -5.31 -16.87
CA VAL A 36 -10.53 -6.50 -17.68
C VAL A 36 -11.20 -7.77 -17.16
N GLY A 37 -11.73 -7.72 -15.92
CA GLY A 37 -12.44 -8.84 -15.31
C GLY A 37 -11.57 -9.72 -14.42
N ASP A 38 -10.25 -9.55 -14.42
CA ASP A 38 -9.37 -10.35 -13.55
C ASP A 38 -8.09 -9.63 -13.11
N TYR A 39 -7.50 -10.10 -12.01
CA TYR A 39 -6.18 -9.66 -11.51
C TYR A 39 -5.05 -10.10 -12.45
N VAL A 40 -3.88 -9.52 -12.26
CA VAL A 40 -2.65 -10.02 -12.87
C VAL A 40 -2.33 -11.39 -12.26
N THR A 41 -2.30 -12.40 -13.11
CA THR A 41 -1.95 -13.78 -12.74
C THR A 41 -0.96 -14.34 -13.77
N PRO A 42 -0.17 -15.37 -13.41
CA PRO A 42 0.67 -16.04 -14.38
C PRO A 42 -0.18 -16.56 -15.56
N SER A 43 0.26 -16.30 -16.79
CA SER A 43 -0.46 -16.75 -17.99
C SER A 43 -0.16 -18.20 -18.38
N SER A 44 0.92 -18.77 -17.84
CA SER A 44 1.38 -20.12 -18.16
C SER A 44 2.11 -20.76 -16.97
N GLY A 45 2.35 -22.07 -17.07
CA GLY A 45 3.03 -22.86 -16.04
C GLY A 45 2.10 -23.39 -14.93
N PRO A 46 2.66 -24.01 -13.89
CA PRO A 46 1.89 -24.71 -12.84
C PRO A 46 0.94 -23.81 -12.03
N PHE A 47 1.20 -22.50 -12.02
CA PHE A 47 0.42 -21.50 -11.30
C PHE A 47 -0.43 -20.63 -12.23
N ALA A 48 -0.66 -21.06 -13.48
CA ALA A 48 -1.44 -20.31 -14.45
C ALA A 48 -2.84 -19.97 -13.91
N GLY A 49 -3.22 -18.71 -14.01
CA GLY A 49 -4.51 -18.21 -13.53
C GLY A 49 -4.65 -18.16 -12.01
N GLN A 50 -3.66 -18.59 -11.21
CA GLN A 50 -3.80 -18.59 -9.75
C GLN A 50 -3.56 -17.20 -9.16
N LEU A 51 -4.38 -16.83 -8.18
CA LEU A 51 -4.14 -15.64 -7.36
C LEU A 51 -3.01 -15.90 -6.36
N GLY A 52 -2.39 -14.82 -5.89
CA GLY A 52 -1.39 -14.88 -4.83
C GLY A 52 -1.95 -15.42 -3.51
N PRO A 53 -1.07 -15.75 -2.54
CA PRO A 53 -1.46 -16.33 -1.24
C PRO A 53 -2.48 -15.50 -0.44
N TRP A 54 -2.52 -14.18 -0.64
CA TRP A 54 -3.52 -13.28 -0.05
C TRP A 54 -4.96 -13.75 -0.31
N SER A 55 -5.22 -14.43 -1.44
CA SER A 55 -6.55 -14.92 -1.80
C SER A 55 -7.10 -15.88 -0.75
N LYS A 56 -6.23 -16.69 -0.13
CA LYS A 56 -6.61 -17.60 0.97
C LYS A 56 -7.00 -16.84 2.23
N VAL A 57 -6.33 -15.72 2.54
CA VAL A 57 -6.64 -14.88 3.71
C VAL A 57 -8.03 -14.26 3.56
N VAL A 58 -8.32 -13.70 2.39
CA VAL A 58 -9.63 -13.05 2.17
C VAL A 58 -10.76 -14.08 2.07
N SER A 59 -10.53 -15.23 1.46
CA SER A 59 -11.50 -16.34 1.45
C SER A 59 -11.78 -16.86 2.86
N ALA A 60 -10.77 -16.92 3.73
CA ALA A 60 -10.95 -17.38 5.11
C ALA A 60 -11.88 -16.48 5.93
N VAL A 61 -12.00 -15.19 5.58
CA VAL A 61 -12.96 -14.25 6.19
C VAL A 61 -14.26 -14.12 5.40
N GLY A 62 -14.51 -15.01 4.42
CA GLY A 62 -15.76 -15.09 3.67
C GLY A 62 -15.86 -14.17 2.46
N ILE A 63 -14.76 -13.55 2.02
CA ILE A 63 -14.75 -12.71 0.82
C ILE A 63 -14.27 -13.55 -0.38
N GLU A 64 -15.10 -13.66 -1.41
CA GLU A 64 -14.71 -14.27 -2.68
C GLU A 64 -13.59 -13.43 -3.33
N PRO A 65 -12.37 -13.95 -3.52
CA PRO A 65 -11.20 -13.16 -3.91
C PRO A 65 -11.34 -12.43 -5.25
N ARG A 66 -12.10 -12.99 -6.19
CA ARG A 66 -12.36 -12.37 -7.51
C ARG A 66 -13.64 -11.54 -7.57
N SER A 67 -14.34 -11.39 -6.45
CA SER A 67 -15.56 -10.58 -6.40
C SER A 67 -15.28 -9.11 -6.74
N THR A 68 -16.30 -8.42 -7.27
CA THR A 68 -16.25 -6.98 -7.47
C THR A 68 -15.91 -6.23 -6.18
N LEU A 69 -16.40 -6.73 -5.04
CA LEU A 69 -16.08 -6.17 -3.72
C LEU A 69 -14.56 -6.17 -3.47
N MET A 70 -13.90 -7.33 -3.63
CA MET A 70 -12.47 -7.44 -3.34
C MET A 70 -11.60 -6.61 -4.29
N LYS A 71 -12.01 -6.52 -5.56
CA LYS A 71 -11.37 -5.67 -6.57
C LYS A 71 -11.49 -4.19 -6.22
N SER A 72 -12.67 -3.77 -5.77
CA SER A 72 -12.91 -2.42 -5.27
C SER A 72 -12.11 -2.12 -4.00
N ILE A 73 -11.95 -3.09 -3.08
CA ILE A 73 -11.10 -2.94 -1.89
C ILE A 73 -9.64 -2.68 -2.30
N HIS A 74 -9.08 -3.47 -3.24
CA HIS A 74 -7.74 -3.23 -3.76
C HIS A 74 -7.59 -1.83 -4.33
N LEU A 75 -8.50 -1.44 -5.22
CA LEU A 75 -8.45 -0.14 -5.88
C LEU A 75 -8.56 1.01 -4.87
N ALA A 76 -9.53 0.93 -3.96
CA ALA A 76 -9.78 1.97 -2.96
C ALA A 76 -8.61 2.11 -2.00
N LEU A 77 -8.06 0.99 -1.50
CA LEU A 77 -6.88 1.01 -0.63
C LEU A 77 -5.67 1.58 -1.37
N GLY A 78 -5.43 1.18 -2.62
CA GLY A 78 -4.35 1.70 -3.44
C GLY A 78 -4.44 3.21 -3.65
N ILE A 79 -5.62 3.72 -4.04
CA ILE A 79 -5.86 5.16 -4.21
C ILE A 79 -5.70 5.92 -2.90
N ALA A 80 -6.28 5.41 -1.81
CA ALA A 80 -6.18 6.03 -0.49
C ALA A 80 -4.71 6.13 -0.04
N TRP A 81 -3.92 5.09 -0.28
CA TRP A 81 -2.50 5.07 0.06
C TRP A 81 -1.68 6.05 -0.78
N LEU A 82 -1.92 6.11 -2.10
CA LEU A 82 -1.29 7.11 -2.97
C LEU A 82 -1.68 8.54 -2.58
N GLY A 83 -2.93 8.77 -2.18
CA GLY A 83 -3.38 10.04 -1.62
C GLY A 83 -2.65 10.39 -0.32
N ALA A 84 -2.58 9.44 0.62
CA ALA A 84 -1.84 9.60 1.87
C ALA A 84 -0.36 9.89 1.62
N MET A 85 0.25 9.24 0.62
CA MET A 85 1.63 9.48 0.19
C MET A 85 1.83 10.91 -0.32
N VAL A 86 0.93 11.42 -1.18
CA VAL A 86 0.99 12.82 -1.63
C VAL A 86 0.88 13.78 -0.46
N CYS A 87 -0.09 13.56 0.44
CA CYS A 87 -0.25 14.37 1.65
C CYS A 87 0.97 14.29 2.58
N PHE A 88 1.66 13.15 2.61
CA PHE A 88 2.88 12.95 3.41
C PHE A 88 4.06 13.73 2.84
N VAL A 89 4.21 13.74 1.51
CA VAL A 89 5.20 14.59 0.81
C VAL A 89 4.91 16.08 1.04
N LEU A 90 3.63 16.46 1.05
CA LEU A 90 3.17 17.82 1.36
C LEU A 90 3.22 18.18 2.85
N GLN A 91 3.67 17.26 3.71
CA GLN A 91 3.80 17.46 5.16
C GLN A 91 2.49 17.84 5.86
N LEU A 92 1.35 17.31 5.40
CA LEU A 92 0.09 17.52 6.10
C LEU A 92 0.09 16.79 7.45
N PRO A 93 -0.47 17.40 8.52
CA PRO A 93 -0.31 16.90 9.89
C PRO A 93 -0.90 15.50 10.13
N TRP A 94 -1.91 15.10 9.37
CA TRP A 94 -2.57 13.79 9.48
C TRP A 94 -1.95 12.72 8.58
N ALA A 95 -1.05 13.10 7.66
CA ALA A 95 -0.58 12.21 6.61
C ALA A 95 0.27 11.05 7.14
N TRP A 96 1.05 11.27 8.20
CA TRP A 96 1.77 10.20 8.88
C TRP A 96 0.83 9.10 9.36
N THR A 97 -0.27 9.48 10.02
CA THR A 97 -1.27 8.53 10.53
C THR A 97 -1.94 7.81 9.37
N ALA A 98 -2.29 8.51 8.29
CA ALA A 98 -2.87 7.88 7.10
C ALA A 98 -1.92 6.85 6.44
N MET A 99 -0.63 7.18 6.31
CA MET A 99 0.39 6.25 5.80
C MET A 99 0.55 5.01 6.68
N LEU A 100 0.50 5.19 8.01
CA LEU A 100 0.54 4.08 8.96
C LEU A 100 -0.70 3.19 8.83
N VAL A 101 -1.90 3.79 8.80
CA VAL A 101 -3.16 3.05 8.64
C VAL A 101 -3.17 2.25 7.34
N CYS A 102 -2.74 2.85 6.22
CA CYS A 102 -2.68 2.14 4.94
C CYS A 102 -1.70 0.96 5.01
N ALA A 103 -0.52 1.14 5.62
CA ALA A 103 0.45 0.05 5.81
C ALA A 103 -0.09 -1.09 6.68
N VAL A 104 -0.83 -0.77 7.75
CA VAL A 104 -1.49 -1.79 8.58
C VAL A 104 -2.57 -2.52 7.78
N LEU A 105 -3.38 -1.80 7.01
CA LEU A 105 -4.38 -2.38 6.12
C LEU A 105 -3.76 -3.18 4.97
N GLY A 106 -2.50 -2.94 4.60
CA GLY A 106 -1.77 -3.70 3.58
C GLY A 106 -1.27 -5.07 4.05
N LEU A 107 -1.28 -5.36 5.37
CA LEU A 107 -0.66 -6.56 5.93
C LEU A 107 -1.25 -7.89 5.45
N TRP A 108 -2.49 -7.91 4.93
CA TRP A 108 -3.09 -9.12 4.37
C TRP A 108 -2.58 -9.47 2.96
N TYR A 109 -1.86 -8.56 2.29
CA TYR A 109 -1.36 -8.75 0.92
C TYR A 109 -0.08 -9.60 0.85
N LEU A 110 -0.23 -10.89 1.17
CA LEU A 110 0.89 -11.84 1.32
C LEU A 110 1.55 -12.29 0.00
N PRO A 111 2.86 -12.63 0.04
CA PRO A 111 3.81 -12.26 1.10
C PRO A 111 4.42 -10.87 0.87
N PHE A 112 4.44 -10.42 -0.37
CA PHE A 112 5.23 -9.26 -0.79
C PHE A 112 4.73 -7.95 -0.19
N GLY A 113 3.42 -7.68 -0.24
CA GLY A 113 2.84 -6.50 0.39
C GLY A 113 3.05 -6.49 1.90
N THR A 114 2.88 -7.63 2.56
CA THR A 114 3.13 -7.73 4.01
C THR A 114 4.56 -7.32 4.39
N VAL A 115 5.58 -7.76 3.64
CA VAL A 115 6.98 -7.40 3.92
C VAL A 115 7.21 -5.90 3.73
N LEU A 116 6.71 -5.33 2.63
CA LEU A 116 6.84 -3.91 2.36
C LEU A 116 6.08 -3.07 3.40
N SER A 117 4.86 -3.49 3.77
CA SER A 117 4.00 -2.86 4.77
C SER A 117 4.68 -2.86 6.15
N ILE A 118 5.23 -4.00 6.59
CA ILE A 118 5.99 -4.09 7.85
C ILE A 118 7.19 -3.15 7.82
N THR A 119 7.94 -3.14 6.71
CA THR A 119 9.09 -2.24 6.54
C THR A 119 8.65 -0.78 6.66
N GLN A 120 7.55 -0.40 6.01
CA GLN A 120 7.01 0.95 6.08
C GLN A 120 6.56 1.31 7.51
N ILE A 121 5.87 0.41 8.21
CA ILE A 121 5.46 0.59 9.61
C ILE A 121 6.69 0.83 10.49
N VAL A 122 7.71 -0.04 10.40
CA VAL A 122 8.94 0.10 11.18
C VAL A 122 9.59 1.45 10.92
N LEU A 123 9.74 1.85 9.66
CA LEU A 123 10.33 3.14 9.30
C LEU A 123 9.52 4.31 9.85
N LEU A 124 8.19 4.32 9.69
CA LEU A 124 7.32 5.38 10.20
C LEU A 124 7.40 5.53 11.73
N LEU A 125 7.63 4.43 12.45
CA LEU A 125 7.75 4.41 13.91
C LEU A 125 9.14 4.83 14.42
N LEU A 126 10.16 4.92 13.57
CA LEU A 126 11.48 5.40 13.97
C LEU A 126 11.40 6.85 14.47
N PRO A 127 12.14 7.22 15.53
CA PRO A 127 12.12 8.58 16.08
C PRO A 127 12.37 9.67 15.03
N SER A 128 13.25 9.39 14.06
CA SER A 128 13.60 10.29 12.95
C SER A 128 12.42 10.66 12.03
N LEU A 129 11.36 9.85 12.01
CA LEU A 129 10.16 10.08 11.20
C LEU A 129 8.91 10.34 12.06
N ARG A 130 8.85 9.79 13.27
CA ARG A 130 7.75 10.00 14.23
C ARG A 130 7.60 11.45 14.69
N GLY A 131 8.69 12.22 14.72
CA GLY A 131 8.69 13.65 15.10
C GLY A 131 8.30 14.63 13.99
N SER A 132 7.81 14.14 12.85
CA SER A 132 7.36 14.96 11.71
C SER A 132 5.84 15.19 11.71
N GLY A 133 5.11 14.54 12.62
CA GLY A 133 3.71 14.84 12.91
C GLY A 133 3.59 16.00 13.90
N PRO A 134 2.45 16.70 13.94
CA PRO A 134 2.22 17.84 14.83
C PRO A 134 2.44 17.50 16.31
#